data_AF-A0A9Q1CL39-F1
#
_entry.id   AF-A0A9Q1CL39-F1
#
_cell.length_a   1.000
_cell.length_b   1.000
_cell.length_c   1.000
_cell.angle_alpha   90.00
_cell.angle_beta   90.00
_cell.angle_gamma   90.00
#
_symmetry.space_group_name_H-M   'P 1'
#
loop_
_entity.id
_entity.type
_entity.pdbx_description
1 polymer ?
#
loop_
_entity_poly.entity_id
_entity_poly.type
_entity_poly.pdbx_seq_one_letter_code
_entity_poly.pdbx_strand_id
1 'polypeptide(L)'
;MKTNKEGIPSQKFNHATTVTSYDNDINSVKYVEAPVEISEGLQLEPERDTPNRRRYVLTDIKCGIYNRRGLLYILLSSLFFALLGVFVQLSTAIHEMEEGFVRGLFLSFFSVFGIIMGNTKLVLSKRQYFWITVNGCLNAFAQIGMFAAYNLTSVGDATAVMYSMPAFSGVMAWIFLKEPLTLLDVIFTVLCIIGVFLLSKPAFIFGSGKDEESDSNFLGTMWALAVLISLSSACIVTRKLRQQSVSESCDSLILTLVHGVLVTITCAILNTLIGEWCVPIDVTQLCYALGIGLSGFFGIYLYCLSLKTEKALVVSVVFTTSIFMAYIFQFAIFHDYPDLISGLGIIVILLSVFGVLMTDWRKDSKLTQSYATVEQSTIS
;
A
#
# COMPACT_ATOMS: atom_id res chain seq x y z
N MET A 1 -1.74 -83.47 -16.48
CA MET A 1 -1.90 -83.43 -15.01
C MET A 1 -2.34 -82.02 -14.62
N LYS A 2 -3.57 -81.87 -14.08
CA LYS A 2 -4.08 -80.83 -13.15
C LYS A 2 -3.80 -79.32 -13.47
N THR A 3 -4.79 -78.55 -13.97
CA THR A 3 -5.87 -77.75 -13.30
C THR A 3 -5.51 -76.31 -12.91
N ASN A 4 -6.28 -75.35 -13.48
CA ASN A 4 -6.87 -74.11 -12.94
C ASN A 4 -6.19 -73.31 -11.81
N LYS A 5 -6.11 -71.97 -11.98
CA LYS A 5 -6.97 -71.00 -11.24
C LYS A 5 -6.76 -69.54 -11.66
N GLU A 6 -7.85 -68.78 -11.53
CA GLU A 6 -8.10 -67.37 -11.83
C GLU A 6 -7.26 -66.38 -10.99
N GLY A 7 -7.06 -65.17 -11.52
CA GLY A 7 -6.51 -64.02 -10.83
C GLY A 7 -6.98 -62.70 -11.46
N ILE A 8 -7.64 -61.88 -10.65
CA ILE A 8 -8.29 -60.58 -10.89
C ILE A 8 -7.33 -59.54 -11.51
N PRO A 9 -7.73 -58.68 -12.47
CA PRO A 9 -6.93 -57.52 -12.86
C PRO A 9 -7.28 -56.27 -12.03
N SER A 10 -6.25 -55.69 -11.45
CA SER A 10 -6.22 -54.43 -10.72
C SER A 10 -6.47 -53.21 -11.63
N GLN A 11 -7.32 -52.30 -11.15
CA GLN A 11 -7.59 -51.00 -11.77
C GLN A 11 -6.33 -50.13 -11.78
N LYS A 12 -5.88 -49.73 -12.98
CA LYS A 12 -4.94 -48.62 -13.19
C LYS A 12 -5.71 -47.30 -13.26
N PHE A 13 -5.50 -46.43 -12.28
CA PHE A 13 -5.85 -45.01 -12.38
C PHE A 13 -4.79 -44.31 -13.24
N ASN A 14 -5.15 -43.94 -14.47
CA ASN A 14 -4.35 -43.03 -15.28
C ASN A 14 -4.75 -41.59 -14.95
N HIS A 15 -3.80 -40.82 -14.41
CA HIS A 15 -3.86 -39.36 -14.40
C HIS A 15 -3.86 -38.85 -15.84
N ALA A 16 -4.95 -38.24 -16.29
CA ALA A 16 -5.00 -37.50 -17.55
C ALA A 16 -4.57 -36.06 -17.30
N THR A 17 -3.32 -35.78 -17.67
CA THR A 17 -2.73 -34.45 -17.82
C THR A 17 -3.43 -33.72 -18.97
N THR A 18 -4.10 -32.59 -18.70
CA THR A 18 -4.66 -31.75 -19.77
C THR A 18 -3.61 -30.72 -20.19
N VAL A 19 -3.05 -30.94 -21.38
CA VAL A 19 -2.26 -29.97 -22.14
C VAL A 19 -3.24 -29.04 -22.85
N THR A 20 -3.14 -27.73 -22.63
CA THR A 20 -3.88 -26.72 -23.39
C THR A 20 -3.07 -26.29 -24.62
N SER A 21 -3.49 -26.70 -25.80
CA SER A 21 -3.08 -26.09 -27.07
C SER A 21 -3.94 -24.86 -27.32
N TYR A 22 -3.31 -23.73 -27.64
CA TYR A 22 -3.96 -22.54 -28.16
C TYR A 22 -4.28 -22.76 -29.65
N ASP A 23 -5.56 -22.70 -30.02
CA ASP A 23 -5.96 -22.37 -31.37
C ASP A 23 -7.08 -21.33 -31.34
N ASN A 24 -6.88 -20.29 -32.14
CA ASN A 24 -7.82 -19.23 -32.42
C ASN A 24 -8.98 -19.79 -33.25
N ASP A 25 -10.23 -19.60 -32.81
CA ASP A 25 -11.28 -19.15 -33.72
C ASP A 25 -12.57 -18.74 -32.99
N ILE A 26 -13.24 -17.78 -33.63
CA ILE A 26 -14.37 -16.98 -33.19
C ILE A 26 -15.70 -17.76 -33.29
N ASN A 27 -16.59 -17.56 -32.31
CA ASN A 27 -18.01 -17.95 -32.29
C ASN A 27 -18.37 -19.45 -32.20
N SER A 28 -18.58 -19.96 -30.98
CA SER A 28 -19.76 -20.76 -30.55
C SER A 28 -19.45 -21.57 -29.29
N VAL A 29 -19.98 -21.16 -28.14
CA VAL A 29 -19.95 -21.96 -26.91
C VAL A 29 -21.18 -22.87 -26.91
N LYS A 30 -20.98 -24.18 -27.15
CA LYS A 30 -21.99 -25.21 -26.89
C LYS A 30 -21.93 -25.61 -25.42
N TYR A 31 -23.03 -25.44 -24.69
CA TYR A 31 -23.23 -26.01 -23.37
C TYR A 31 -23.53 -27.51 -23.51
N VAL A 32 -22.75 -28.35 -22.82
CA VAL A 32 -23.06 -29.77 -22.64
C VAL A 32 -23.55 -29.92 -21.21
N GLU A 33 -24.85 -30.11 -21.03
CA GLU A 33 -25.46 -30.47 -19.76
C GLU A 33 -25.19 -31.97 -19.48
N ALA A 34 -24.71 -32.27 -18.27
CA ALA A 34 -24.68 -33.63 -17.74
C ALA A 34 -25.90 -33.85 -16.83
N PRO A 35 -26.61 -34.99 -16.93
CA PRO A 35 -27.80 -35.23 -16.10
C PRO A 35 -27.41 -35.61 -14.67
N VAL A 36 -28.08 -34.99 -13.69
CA VAL A 36 -27.96 -35.32 -12.26
C VAL A 36 -29.07 -36.32 -11.90
N GLU A 37 -28.70 -37.55 -11.56
CA GLU A 37 -29.60 -38.51 -10.93
C GLU A 37 -29.81 -38.13 -9.46
N ILE A 38 -31.08 -37.95 -9.06
CA ILE A 38 -31.50 -37.68 -7.69
C ILE A 38 -31.74 -39.02 -7.00
N SER A 39 -30.92 -39.36 -6.00
CA SER A 39 -31.20 -40.45 -5.07
C SER A 39 -31.91 -39.93 -3.82
N GLU A 40 -33.18 -40.32 -3.67
CA GLU A 40 -33.99 -40.10 -2.47
C GLU A 40 -33.42 -40.84 -1.25
N GLY A 41 -33.43 -40.17 -0.09
CA GLY A 41 -33.37 -40.81 1.21
C GLY A 41 -32.17 -40.47 2.08
N LEU A 42 -32.22 -39.33 2.79
CA LEU A 42 -31.47 -39.16 4.03
C LEU A 42 -32.36 -38.48 5.08
N GLN A 43 -32.74 -39.24 6.10
CA GLN A 43 -33.58 -38.82 7.21
C GLN A 43 -32.90 -37.72 8.04
N LEU A 44 -33.66 -36.68 8.41
CA LEU A 44 -33.25 -35.62 9.32
C LEU A 44 -33.15 -36.17 10.76
N GLU A 45 -31.94 -36.31 11.30
CA GLU A 45 -31.71 -36.49 12.74
C GLU A 45 -31.88 -35.15 13.48
N PRO A 46 -32.37 -35.15 14.74
CA PRO A 46 -32.69 -33.93 15.47
C PRO A 46 -31.43 -33.21 15.97
N GLU A 47 -31.54 -31.89 15.96
CA GLU A 47 -30.53 -30.87 16.29
C GLU A 47 -29.84 -31.16 17.64
N ARG A 48 -28.61 -31.68 17.57
CA ARG A 48 -27.68 -31.71 18.71
C ARG A 48 -26.95 -30.38 18.78
N ASP A 49 -27.11 -29.71 19.90
CA ASP A 49 -26.44 -28.46 20.29
C ASP A 49 -24.91 -28.61 20.13
N THR A 50 -24.32 -28.03 19.07
CA THR A 50 -22.92 -28.29 18.71
C THR A 50 -21.98 -27.14 19.14
N PRO A 51 -20.74 -27.46 19.58
CA PRO A 51 -19.66 -26.48 19.80
C PRO A 51 -19.17 -25.80 18.51
N ASN A 52 -19.87 -25.98 17.40
CA ASN A 52 -19.51 -25.54 16.05
C ASN A 52 -19.79 -24.05 15.79
N ARG A 53 -20.66 -23.38 16.56
CA ARG A 53 -20.97 -21.96 16.34
C ARG A 53 -19.73 -21.07 16.46
N ARG A 54 -18.81 -21.38 17.39
CA ARG A 54 -17.53 -20.65 17.51
C ARG A 54 -16.59 -20.88 16.31
N ARG A 55 -16.58 -22.09 15.72
CA ARG A 55 -15.76 -22.40 14.54
C ARG A 55 -16.28 -21.69 13.29
N TYR A 56 -17.60 -21.64 13.09
CA TYR A 56 -18.20 -20.87 11.99
C TYR A 56 -17.91 -19.37 12.13
N VAL A 57 -18.13 -18.79 13.33
CA VAL A 57 -17.81 -17.37 13.60
C VAL A 57 -16.32 -17.06 13.42
N LEU A 58 -15.41 -17.93 13.89
CA LEU A 58 -13.96 -17.77 13.67
C LEU A 58 -13.57 -17.87 12.20
N THR A 59 -14.26 -18.69 11.42
CA THR A 59 -13.99 -18.86 9.98
C THR A 59 -14.51 -17.66 9.20
N ASP A 60 -15.68 -17.13 9.55
CA ASP A 60 -16.23 -15.90 8.97
C ASP A 60 -15.38 -14.67 9.32
N ILE A 61 -14.89 -14.57 10.55
CA ILE A 61 -13.95 -13.50 10.96
C ILE A 61 -12.64 -13.62 10.18
N LYS A 62 -12.08 -14.83 10.01
CA LYS A 62 -10.86 -15.04 9.22
C LYS A 62 -11.06 -14.70 7.74
N CYS A 63 -12.21 -15.06 7.16
CA CYS A 63 -12.57 -14.70 5.79
C CYS A 63 -12.73 -13.18 5.63
N GLY A 64 -13.40 -12.51 6.58
CA GLY A 64 -13.54 -11.05 6.58
C GLY A 64 -12.20 -10.32 6.69
N ILE A 65 -11.31 -10.78 7.57
CA ILE A 65 -9.94 -10.25 7.72
C ILE A 65 -9.11 -10.49 6.45
N TYR A 66 -9.21 -11.68 5.86
CA TYR A 66 -8.50 -12.00 4.63
C TYR A 66 -8.97 -11.15 3.45
N ASN A 67 -10.28 -10.91 3.35
CA ASN A 67 -10.85 -10.07 2.29
C ASN A 67 -10.45 -8.58 2.42
N ARG A 68 -10.06 -8.14 3.63
CA ARG A 68 -9.64 -6.75 3.94
C ARG A 68 -8.16 -6.62 4.30
N ARG A 69 -7.35 -7.59 3.92
CA ARG A 69 -5.91 -7.60 4.23
C ARG A 69 -5.16 -6.37 3.71
N GLY A 70 -5.62 -5.74 2.62
CA GLY A 70 -5.03 -4.51 2.11
C GLY A 70 -5.16 -3.33 3.06
N LEU A 71 -6.31 -3.18 3.73
CA LEU A 71 -6.51 -2.19 4.79
C LEU A 71 -5.54 -2.40 5.97
N LEU A 72 -5.35 -3.65 6.37
CA LEU A 72 -4.38 -3.99 7.42
C LEU A 72 -2.95 -3.67 6.99
N TYR A 73 -2.59 -3.95 5.74
CA TYR A 73 -1.26 -3.61 5.22
C TYR A 73 -1.02 -2.10 5.19
N ILE A 74 -1.99 -1.28 4.79
CA ILE A 74 -1.79 0.18 4.79
C ILE A 74 -1.77 0.79 6.19
N LEU A 75 -2.56 0.26 7.14
CA LEU A 75 -2.49 0.68 8.55
C LEU A 75 -1.13 0.34 9.16
N LEU A 76 -0.63 -0.88 8.90
CA LEU A 76 0.69 -1.29 9.38
C LEU A 76 1.82 -0.53 8.69
N SER A 77 1.70 -0.26 7.39
CA SER A 77 2.61 0.61 6.65
C SER A 77 2.65 2.01 7.29
N SER A 78 1.49 2.58 7.61
CA SER A 78 1.38 3.89 8.25
C SER A 78 2.09 3.96 9.61
N LEU A 79 2.05 2.88 10.39
CA LEU A 79 2.81 2.75 11.63
C LEU A 79 4.33 2.78 11.38
N PHE A 80 4.81 2.01 10.40
CA PHE A 80 6.24 2.02 10.05
C PHE A 80 6.71 3.36 9.48
N PHE A 81 5.88 4.07 8.72
CA PHE A 81 6.20 5.43 8.28
C PHE A 81 6.22 6.45 9.43
N ALA A 82 5.35 6.29 10.43
CA ALA A 82 5.41 7.10 11.65
C ALA A 82 6.70 6.82 12.44
N LEU A 83 7.07 5.55 12.61
CA LEU A 83 8.35 5.16 13.24
C LEU A 83 9.56 5.66 12.46
N LEU A 84 9.52 5.61 11.12
CA LEU A 84 10.56 6.19 10.27
C LEU A 84 10.75 7.67 10.57
N GLY A 85 9.68 8.46 10.64
CA GLY A 85 9.75 9.89 10.99
C GLY A 85 10.37 10.14 12.36
N VAL A 86 10.04 9.31 13.35
CA VAL A 86 10.64 9.39 14.69
C VAL A 86 12.15 9.12 14.65
N PHE A 87 12.59 8.07 13.95
CA PHE A 87 14.02 7.76 13.85
C PHE A 87 14.80 8.83 13.10
N VAL A 88 14.23 9.42 12.05
CA VAL A 88 14.78 10.59 11.35
C VAL A 88 14.93 11.77 12.32
N GLN A 89 13.89 12.08 13.09
CA GLN A 89 13.94 13.19 14.05
C GLN A 89 14.97 12.97 15.18
N LEU A 90 15.23 11.73 15.58
CA LEU A 90 16.25 11.37 16.58
C LEU A 90 17.68 11.34 15.99
N SER A 91 17.80 11.13 14.68
CA SER A 91 19.04 11.04 13.91
C SER A 91 19.61 12.43 13.59
N THR A 92 19.98 13.16 14.64
CA THR A 92 20.44 14.56 14.52
C THR A 92 21.83 14.74 13.94
N ALA A 93 22.64 13.67 13.88
CA ALA A 93 24.03 13.73 13.41
C ALA A 93 24.20 13.41 11.92
N ILE A 94 23.16 12.87 11.27
CA ILE A 94 23.21 12.37 9.89
C ILE A 94 22.49 13.36 8.99
N HIS A 95 23.11 13.71 7.86
CA HIS A 95 22.49 14.58 6.88
C HIS A 95 21.32 13.87 6.17
N GLU A 96 20.24 14.59 5.83
CA GLU A 96 19.00 14.01 5.26
C GLU A 96 19.23 13.15 4.00
N MET A 97 20.23 13.51 3.17
CA MET A 97 20.59 12.71 1.99
C MET A 97 21.23 11.37 2.37
N GLU A 98 22.01 11.34 3.44
CA GLU A 98 22.63 10.11 3.94
C GLU A 98 21.58 9.19 4.58
N GLU A 99 20.59 9.74 5.28
CA GLU A 99 19.44 8.96 5.75
C GLU A 99 18.66 8.33 4.58
N GLY A 100 18.44 9.10 3.51
CA GLY A 100 17.86 8.62 2.26
C GLY A 100 18.67 7.48 1.64
N PHE A 101 20.00 7.59 1.67
CA PHE A 101 20.93 6.56 1.21
C PHE A 101 20.83 5.28 2.05
N VAL A 102 20.90 5.38 3.38
CA VAL A 102 20.76 4.24 4.31
C VAL A 102 19.43 3.55 4.09
N ARG A 103 18.34 4.32 3.98
CA ARG A 103 17.01 3.79 3.68
C ARG A 103 17.02 3.01 2.36
N GLY A 104 17.58 3.58 1.29
CA GLY A 104 17.70 2.93 -0.02
C GLY A 104 18.45 1.60 0.02
N LEU A 105 19.55 1.52 0.78
CA LEU A 105 20.32 0.29 0.97
C LEU A 105 19.48 -0.80 1.63
N PHE A 106 18.75 -0.46 2.68
CA PHE A 106 17.88 -1.42 3.39
C PHE A 106 16.74 -1.91 2.51
N LEU A 107 16.08 -1.00 1.78
CA LEU A 107 15.06 -1.39 0.80
C LEU A 107 15.61 -2.41 -0.20
N SER A 108 16.80 -2.14 -0.74
CA SER A 108 17.43 -3.01 -1.74
C SER A 108 17.82 -4.36 -1.14
N PHE A 109 18.50 -4.35 0.01
CA PHE A 109 19.00 -5.54 0.69
C PHE A 109 17.87 -6.49 1.09
N PHE A 110 16.87 -6.00 1.82
CA PHE A 110 15.75 -6.84 2.26
C PHE A 110 14.86 -7.30 1.11
N SER A 111 14.74 -6.49 0.05
CA SER A 111 14.02 -6.92 -1.15
C SER A 111 14.73 -8.06 -1.88
N VAL A 112 16.05 -7.97 -2.08
CA VAL A 112 16.85 -9.06 -2.66
C VAL A 112 16.77 -10.31 -1.80
N PHE A 113 16.95 -10.16 -0.48
CA PHE A 113 16.83 -11.26 0.47
C PHE A 113 15.47 -11.96 0.37
N GLY A 114 14.38 -11.19 0.37
CA GLY A 114 13.02 -11.73 0.23
C GLY A 114 12.78 -12.43 -1.11
N ILE A 115 13.33 -11.90 -2.22
CA ILE A 115 13.20 -12.50 -3.55
C ILE A 115 13.94 -13.85 -3.62
N ILE A 116 15.15 -13.93 -3.07
CA ILE A 116 15.96 -15.16 -3.03
C ILE A 116 15.26 -16.21 -2.17
N MET A 117 14.81 -15.85 -0.96
CA MET A 117 14.10 -16.77 -0.06
C MET A 117 12.76 -17.25 -0.63
N GLY A 118 12.11 -16.43 -1.46
CA GLY A 118 10.87 -16.81 -2.14
C GLY A 118 11.02 -17.83 -3.27
N ASN A 119 12.25 -18.15 -3.71
CA ASN A 119 12.54 -19.05 -4.85
C ASN A 119 11.70 -18.74 -6.11
N THR A 120 11.41 -17.46 -6.34
CA THR A 120 10.47 -17.04 -7.36
C THR A 120 11.16 -16.81 -8.70
N LYS A 121 10.62 -17.39 -9.77
CA LYS A 121 11.08 -17.09 -11.12
C LYS A 121 10.61 -15.70 -11.52
N LEU A 122 11.56 -14.78 -11.66
CA LEU A 122 11.37 -13.42 -12.18
C LEU A 122 11.01 -13.50 -13.69
N VAL A 123 9.71 -13.57 -13.99
CA VAL A 123 9.21 -13.51 -15.38
C VAL A 123 8.44 -12.21 -15.56
N LEU A 124 9.18 -11.15 -15.87
CA LEU A 124 8.61 -9.83 -16.14
C LEU A 124 8.71 -9.51 -17.64
N SER A 125 7.64 -8.95 -18.19
CA SER A 125 7.63 -8.42 -19.55
C SER A 125 8.47 -7.14 -19.65
N LYS A 126 9.02 -6.84 -20.85
CA LYS A 126 9.75 -5.57 -21.10
C LYS A 126 8.95 -4.33 -20.70
N ARG A 127 7.63 -4.36 -20.93
CA ARG A 127 6.72 -3.29 -20.54
C ARG A 127 6.61 -3.13 -19.02
N GLN A 128 6.54 -4.23 -18.27
CA GLN A 128 6.51 -4.18 -16.80
C GLN A 128 7.83 -3.62 -16.24
N TYR A 129 8.98 -4.06 -16.75
CA TYR A 129 10.28 -3.49 -16.36
C TYR A 129 10.32 -1.98 -16.56
N PHE A 130 9.91 -1.50 -17.73
CA PHE A 130 9.85 -0.06 -18.02
C PHE A 130 9.02 0.71 -16.97
N TRP A 131 7.80 0.26 -16.68
CA TRP A 131 6.93 0.94 -15.72
C TRP A 131 7.42 0.83 -14.27
N ILE A 132 8.08 -0.28 -13.89
CA ILE A 132 8.72 -0.42 -12.58
C ILE A 132 9.88 0.59 -12.44
N THR A 133 10.70 0.75 -13.48
CA THR A 133 11.78 1.74 -13.48
C THR A 133 11.23 3.17 -13.43
N VAL A 134 10.21 3.50 -14.23
CA VAL A 134 9.54 4.81 -14.16
C VAL A 134 9.00 5.07 -12.76
N ASN A 135 8.36 4.07 -12.14
CA ASN A 135 7.87 4.18 -10.76
C ASN A 135 8.99 4.49 -9.77
N GLY A 136 10.11 3.77 -9.87
CA GLY A 136 11.26 4.03 -9.00
C GLY A 136 11.89 5.41 -9.23
N CYS A 137 11.94 5.90 -10.48
CA CYS A 137 12.40 7.25 -10.78
C CYS A 137 11.48 8.33 -10.19
N LEU A 138 10.16 8.14 -10.26
CA LEU A 138 9.19 9.06 -9.63
C LEU A 138 9.38 9.12 -8.11
N ASN A 139 9.60 7.97 -7.47
CA ASN A 139 9.86 7.91 -6.03
C ASN A 139 11.21 8.56 -5.66
N ALA A 140 12.27 8.31 -6.43
CA ALA A 140 13.58 8.92 -6.19
C ALA A 140 13.53 10.44 -6.38
N PHE A 141 12.86 10.93 -7.44
CA PHE A 141 12.62 12.35 -7.66
C PHE A 141 11.82 12.96 -6.50
N ALA A 142 10.76 12.30 -6.03
CA ALA A 142 9.98 12.77 -4.90
C ALA A 142 10.80 12.88 -3.62
N GLN A 143 11.68 11.93 -3.35
CA GLN A 143 12.57 11.97 -2.18
C GLN A 143 13.48 13.20 -2.20
N ILE A 144 14.11 13.49 -3.34
CA ILE A 144 15.02 14.63 -3.50
C ILE A 144 14.26 15.94 -3.49
N GLY A 145 13.14 16.00 -4.19
CA GLY A 145 12.29 17.18 -4.23
C GLY A 145 11.73 17.53 -2.86
N MET A 146 11.49 16.55 -1.98
CA MET A 146 11.05 16.79 -0.62
C MET A 146 12.14 17.52 0.20
N PHE A 147 13.40 17.08 0.10
CA PHE A 147 14.52 17.80 0.70
C PHE A 147 14.63 19.24 0.16
N ALA A 148 14.53 19.40 -1.16
CA ALA A 148 14.56 20.74 -1.76
C ALA A 148 13.42 21.63 -1.27
N ALA A 149 12.21 21.07 -1.11
CA ALA A 149 11.06 21.80 -0.58
C ALA A 149 11.29 22.22 0.88
N TYR A 150 11.70 21.31 1.76
CA TYR A 150 11.92 21.62 3.18
C TYR A 150 13.06 22.61 3.44
N ASN A 151 14.06 22.70 2.54
CA ASN A 151 15.12 23.69 2.65
C ASN A 151 14.74 25.08 2.10
N LEU A 152 13.75 25.17 1.22
CA LEU A 152 13.38 26.42 0.53
C LEU A 152 12.07 27.05 1.04
N THR A 153 11.23 26.29 1.75
CA THR A 153 10.00 26.81 2.34
C THR A 153 9.75 26.19 3.72
N SER A 154 8.75 26.70 4.44
CA SER A 154 8.43 26.16 5.76
C SER A 154 7.98 24.70 5.65
N VAL A 155 8.39 23.87 6.61
CA VAL A 155 7.97 22.46 6.66
C VAL A 155 6.44 22.36 6.69
N GLY A 156 5.75 23.29 7.36
CA GLY A 156 4.29 23.37 7.39
C GLY A 156 3.65 23.62 6.01
N ASP A 157 4.21 24.53 5.21
CA ASP A 157 3.73 24.82 3.85
C ASP A 157 4.00 23.65 2.90
N ALA A 158 5.22 23.11 2.91
CA ALA A 158 5.60 21.98 2.08
C ALA A 158 4.74 20.75 2.38
N THR A 159 4.56 20.42 3.66
CA THR A 159 3.72 19.28 4.07
C THR A 159 2.26 19.48 3.72
N ALA A 160 1.69 20.69 3.88
CA ALA A 160 0.31 20.98 3.45
C ALA A 160 0.10 20.65 1.97
N VAL A 161 1.02 21.10 1.11
CA VAL A 161 0.96 20.83 -0.33
C VAL A 161 1.12 19.32 -0.60
N MET A 162 2.14 18.68 -0.03
CA MET A 162 2.44 17.27 -0.28
C MET A 162 1.32 16.32 0.20
N TYR A 163 0.70 16.61 1.34
CA TYR A 163 -0.41 15.81 1.87
C TYR A 163 -1.74 16.05 1.17
N SER A 164 -1.79 16.91 0.15
CA SER A 164 -2.91 16.95 -0.80
C SER A 164 -2.91 15.75 -1.77
N MET A 165 -1.94 14.83 -1.64
CA MET A 165 -1.81 13.60 -2.43
C MET A 165 -3.10 12.77 -2.51
N PRO A 166 -3.95 12.62 -1.48
CA PRO A 166 -5.18 11.85 -1.60
C PRO A 166 -6.14 12.37 -2.68
N ALA A 167 -6.28 13.69 -2.83
CA ALA A 167 -7.09 14.26 -3.91
C ALA A 167 -6.48 13.98 -5.29
N PHE A 168 -5.18 14.22 -5.45
CA PHE A 168 -4.49 14.03 -6.73
C PHE A 168 -4.45 12.56 -7.16
N SER A 169 -4.13 11.66 -6.23
CA SER A 169 -4.16 10.21 -6.48
C SER A 169 -5.58 9.71 -6.78
N GLY A 170 -6.61 10.23 -6.10
CA GLY A 170 -8.01 9.95 -6.43
C GLY A 170 -8.39 10.34 -7.85
N VAL A 171 -8.08 11.58 -8.26
CA VAL A 171 -8.35 12.08 -9.61
C VAL A 171 -7.56 11.29 -10.66
N MET A 172 -6.27 11.03 -10.43
CA MET A 172 -5.47 10.24 -11.35
C MET A 172 -5.94 8.77 -11.43
N ALA A 173 -6.40 8.18 -10.32
CA ALA A 173 -6.98 6.83 -10.32
C ALA A 173 -8.26 6.77 -11.17
N TRP A 174 -9.11 7.79 -11.04
CA TRP A 174 -10.32 7.92 -11.86
C TRP A 174 -9.99 8.06 -13.35
N ILE A 175 -8.99 8.87 -13.72
CA ILE A 175 -8.61 9.10 -15.13
C ILE A 175 -7.89 7.87 -15.73
N PHE A 176 -6.85 7.36 -15.07
CA PHE A 176 -5.93 6.36 -15.64
C PHE A 176 -6.34 4.90 -15.40
N LEU A 177 -7.03 4.63 -14.28
CA LEU A 177 -7.46 3.28 -13.90
C LEU A 177 -8.98 3.11 -14.00
N LYS A 178 -9.73 4.21 -14.21
CA LYS A 178 -11.19 4.20 -14.23
C LYS A 178 -11.79 3.69 -12.92
N GLU A 179 -11.08 3.88 -11.80
CA GLU A 179 -11.63 3.58 -10.48
C GLU A 179 -12.77 4.56 -10.16
N PRO A 180 -13.96 4.08 -9.78
CA PRO A 180 -15.12 4.95 -9.58
C PRO A 180 -14.93 5.82 -8.33
N LEU A 181 -15.05 7.14 -8.51
CA LEU A 181 -15.00 8.13 -7.45
C LEU A 181 -16.43 8.46 -7.02
N THR A 182 -16.80 8.15 -5.77
CA THR A 182 -18.14 8.51 -5.26
C THR A 182 -18.11 9.84 -4.51
N LEU A 183 -19.28 10.50 -4.43
CA LEU A 183 -19.41 11.79 -3.74
C LEU A 183 -18.94 11.72 -2.28
N LEU A 184 -19.22 10.61 -1.58
CA LEU A 184 -18.74 10.43 -0.21
C LEU A 184 -17.21 10.32 -0.16
N ASP A 185 -16.58 9.65 -1.13
CA ASP A 185 -15.12 9.57 -1.18
C ASP A 185 -14.50 10.96 -1.39
N VAL A 186 -15.12 11.82 -2.21
CA VAL A 186 -14.71 13.22 -2.39
C VAL A 186 -14.85 14.01 -1.09
N ILE A 187 -15.99 13.91 -0.41
CA ILE A 187 -16.25 14.62 0.86
C ILE A 187 -15.20 14.23 1.90
N PHE A 188 -14.95 12.94 2.10
CA PHE A 188 -13.96 12.50 3.09
C PHE A 188 -12.53 12.87 2.66
N THR A 189 -12.21 12.85 1.37
CA THR A 189 -10.90 13.32 0.88
C THR A 189 -10.69 14.81 1.17
N VAL A 190 -11.71 15.64 0.97
CA VAL A 190 -11.65 17.08 1.32
C VAL A 190 -11.49 17.26 2.83
N LEU A 191 -12.24 16.51 3.64
CA LEU A 191 -12.08 16.53 5.10
C LEU A 191 -10.66 16.11 5.52
N CYS A 192 -10.08 15.09 4.88
CA CYS A 192 -8.70 14.65 5.11
C CYS A 192 -7.72 15.81 4.92
N ILE A 193 -7.82 16.53 3.80
CA ILE A 193 -6.94 17.66 3.46
C ILE A 193 -7.11 18.80 4.47
N ILE A 194 -8.36 19.14 4.84
CA ILE A 194 -8.63 20.14 5.88
C ILE A 194 -7.95 19.74 7.19
N GLY A 195 -8.10 18.47 7.60
CA GLY A 195 -7.47 17.96 8.81
C GLY A 195 -5.94 18.08 8.80
N VAL A 196 -5.31 17.81 7.65
CA VAL A 196 -3.87 18.00 7.50
C VAL A 196 -3.47 19.49 7.53
N PHE A 197 -4.25 20.39 6.93
CA PHE A 197 -3.94 21.82 6.95
C PHE A 197 -4.02 22.41 8.36
N LEU A 198 -5.00 21.97 9.16
CA LEU A 198 -5.07 22.34 10.58
C LEU A 198 -3.85 21.89 11.37
N LEU A 199 -3.22 20.78 10.94
CA LEU A 199 -2.09 20.19 11.62
C LEU A 199 -0.75 20.78 11.19
N SER A 200 -0.52 20.90 9.88
CA SER A 200 0.73 21.44 9.34
C SER A 200 0.83 22.95 9.52
N LYS A 201 -0.30 23.62 9.79
CA LYS A 201 -0.40 25.07 10.03
C LYS A 201 0.42 25.87 9.03
N PRO A 202 0.11 25.75 7.74
CA PRO A 202 0.85 26.45 6.72
C PRO A 202 0.82 27.96 6.99
N ALA A 203 1.98 28.60 6.85
CA ALA A 203 2.17 30.02 7.06
C ALA A 203 1.24 30.87 6.19
N PHE A 204 0.90 30.40 4.99
CA PHE A 204 -0.01 31.13 4.09
C PHE A 204 -1.46 31.19 4.59
N ILE A 205 -1.89 30.30 5.51
CA ILE A 205 -3.24 30.30 6.11
C ILE A 205 -3.21 30.93 7.51
N PHE A 206 -2.24 30.52 8.32
CA PHE A 206 -2.20 30.88 9.74
C PHE A 206 -1.35 32.12 10.02
N GLY A 207 -0.63 32.62 9.01
CA GLY A 207 0.33 33.71 9.14
C GLY A 207 1.62 33.21 9.80
N SER A 208 2.76 33.43 9.16
CA SER A 208 4.06 33.42 9.83
C SER A 208 4.52 34.86 9.99
N GLY A 209 5.04 35.23 11.16
CA GLY A 209 5.65 36.55 11.39
C GLY A 209 7.02 36.71 10.70
N LYS A 210 7.26 36.02 9.58
CA LYS A 210 8.51 36.06 8.83
C LYS A 210 8.23 36.58 7.42
N ASP A 211 8.40 37.89 7.27
CA ASP A 211 8.58 38.56 5.98
C ASP A 211 9.98 38.24 5.40
N GLU A 212 10.28 36.96 5.15
CA GLU A 212 11.58 36.53 4.61
C GLU A 212 11.41 35.88 3.22
N GLU A 213 11.97 36.56 2.20
CA GLU A 213 12.15 36.18 0.78
C GLU A 213 10.98 35.48 0.06
N SER A 214 10.20 36.24 -0.71
CA SER A 214 9.13 35.71 -1.57
C SER A 214 9.61 34.66 -2.58
N ASP A 215 10.85 34.78 -3.04
CA ASP A 215 11.35 34.03 -4.19
C ASP A 215 11.77 32.60 -3.81
N SER A 216 12.40 32.43 -2.64
CA SER A 216 12.77 31.10 -2.10
C SER A 216 11.52 30.32 -1.70
N ASN A 217 10.56 30.96 -1.03
CA ASN A 217 9.29 30.36 -0.64
C ASN A 217 8.46 29.89 -1.85
N PHE A 218 8.42 30.69 -2.93
CA PHE A 218 7.75 30.29 -4.16
C PHE A 218 8.42 29.05 -4.78
N LEU A 219 9.75 29.04 -4.86
CA LEU A 219 10.50 27.91 -5.40
C LEU A 219 10.32 26.64 -4.56
N GLY A 220 10.32 26.74 -3.24
CA GLY A 220 10.03 25.62 -2.32
C GLY A 220 8.62 25.07 -2.50
N THR A 221 7.62 25.95 -2.70
CA THR A 221 6.24 25.54 -3.01
C THR A 221 6.15 24.81 -4.37
N MET A 222 6.89 25.26 -5.38
CA MET A 222 6.97 24.56 -6.67
C MET A 222 7.58 23.16 -6.54
N TRP A 223 8.62 23.01 -5.73
CA TRP A 223 9.18 21.70 -5.41
C TRP A 223 8.14 20.80 -4.69
N ALA A 224 7.43 21.33 -3.71
CA ALA A 224 6.37 20.58 -3.00
C ALA A 224 5.26 20.11 -3.96
N LEU A 225 4.85 20.94 -4.93
CA LEU A 225 3.91 20.55 -5.98
C LEU A 225 4.47 19.48 -6.93
N ALA A 226 5.74 19.59 -7.31
CA ALA A 226 6.39 18.58 -8.14
C ALA A 226 6.47 17.22 -7.42
N VAL A 227 6.75 17.23 -6.11
CA VAL A 227 6.74 16.04 -5.26
C VAL A 227 5.34 15.44 -5.16
N LEU A 228 4.32 16.26 -4.92
CA LEU A 228 2.91 15.86 -4.88
C LEU A 228 2.49 15.11 -6.16
N ILE A 229 2.81 15.67 -7.33
CA ILE A 229 2.49 15.06 -8.63
C ILE A 229 3.26 13.75 -8.81
N SER A 230 4.55 13.73 -8.42
CA SER A 230 5.40 12.55 -8.55
C SER A 230 4.92 11.39 -7.66
N LEU A 231 4.62 11.65 -6.38
CA LEU A 231 4.09 10.66 -5.44
C LEU A 231 2.72 10.14 -5.87
N SER A 232 1.83 11.02 -6.33
CA SER A 232 0.51 10.64 -6.84
C SER A 232 0.66 9.74 -8.07
N SER A 233 1.54 10.11 -9.00
CA SER A 233 1.82 9.31 -10.21
C SER A 233 2.43 7.95 -9.84
N ALA A 234 3.37 7.90 -8.90
CA ALA A 234 3.98 6.67 -8.40
C ALA A 234 2.94 5.75 -7.72
N CYS A 235 2.02 6.31 -6.93
CA CYS A 235 0.91 5.57 -6.35
C CYS A 235 0.07 4.87 -7.45
N ILE A 236 -0.25 5.60 -8.52
CA ILE A 236 -1.03 5.10 -9.65
C ILE A 236 -0.28 4.04 -10.47
N VAL A 237 0.98 4.27 -10.79
CA VAL A 237 1.80 3.28 -11.51
C VAL A 237 1.94 2.02 -10.67
N THR A 238 2.18 2.16 -9.36
CA THR A 238 2.20 1.04 -8.42
C THR A 238 0.88 0.30 -8.43
N ARG A 239 -0.27 0.97 -8.25
CA ARG A 239 -1.60 0.33 -8.29
C ARG A 239 -1.82 -0.45 -9.58
N LYS A 240 -1.49 0.12 -10.73
CA LYS A 240 -1.66 -0.53 -12.04
C LYS A 240 -0.77 -1.76 -12.20
N LEU A 241 0.49 -1.68 -11.79
CA LEU A 241 1.41 -2.82 -11.80
C LEU A 241 0.94 -3.93 -10.85
N ARG A 242 0.40 -3.55 -9.69
CA ARG A 242 -0.12 -4.48 -8.69
C ARG A 242 -1.41 -5.16 -9.13
N GLN A 243 -2.29 -4.50 -9.88
CA GLN A 243 -3.47 -5.17 -10.47
C GLN A 243 -3.11 -6.26 -11.48
N GLN A 244 -1.94 -6.14 -12.13
CA GLN A 244 -1.44 -7.11 -13.11
C GLN A 244 -0.54 -8.18 -12.49
N SER A 245 -0.32 -8.14 -11.17
CA SER A 245 0.65 -8.99 -10.48
C SER A 245 0.15 -10.43 -10.31
N VAL A 246 0.94 -11.40 -10.77
CA VAL A 246 0.66 -12.82 -10.58
C VAL A 246 1.00 -13.24 -9.14
N SER A 247 2.15 -12.80 -8.63
CA SER A 247 2.59 -13.06 -7.25
C SER A 247 2.40 -11.83 -6.37
N GLU A 248 1.74 -11.99 -5.23
CA GLU A 248 1.48 -10.86 -4.33
C GLU A 248 2.76 -10.32 -3.70
N SER A 249 3.57 -11.19 -3.10
CA SER A 249 4.76 -10.73 -2.35
C SER A 249 5.90 -10.36 -3.29
N CYS A 250 6.12 -11.12 -4.36
CA CYS A 250 7.31 -10.97 -5.18
C CYS A 250 7.30 -9.68 -5.99
N ASP A 251 6.16 -9.32 -6.58
CA ASP A 251 6.07 -8.09 -7.38
C ASP A 251 6.19 -6.84 -6.48
N SER A 252 5.74 -6.92 -5.22
CA SER A 252 5.97 -5.84 -4.22
C SER A 252 7.44 -5.71 -3.85
N LEU A 253 8.15 -6.83 -3.68
CA LEU A 253 9.59 -6.82 -3.40
C LEU A 253 10.38 -6.25 -4.58
N ILE A 254 10.00 -6.55 -5.82
CA ILE A 254 10.68 -6.00 -7.00
C ILE A 254 10.45 -4.50 -7.12
N LEU A 255 9.22 -4.02 -6.87
CA LEU A 255 8.92 -2.59 -6.82
C LEU A 255 9.74 -1.88 -5.73
N THR A 256 9.83 -2.50 -4.55
CA THR A 256 10.61 -2.00 -3.40
C THR A 256 12.11 -2.02 -3.69
N LEU A 257 12.60 -3.04 -4.39
CA LEU A 257 13.99 -3.16 -4.82
C LEU A 257 14.39 -2.03 -5.77
N VAL A 258 13.60 -1.80 -6.83
CA VAL A 258 13.93 -0.77 -7.83
C VAL A 258 13.82 0.64 -7.22
N HIS A 259 12.84 0.87 -6.33
CA HIS A 259 12.81 2.07 -5.51
C HIS A 259 14.12 2.20 -4.71
N GLY A 260 14.48 1.18 -3.93
CA GLY A 260 15.66 1.16 -3.09
C GLY A 260 16.94 1.47 -3.87
N VAL A 261 17.14 0.82 -5.02
CA VAL A 261 18.33 1.01 -5.85
C VAL A 261 18.40 2.45 -6.38
N LEU A 262 17.31 2.98 -6.92
CA LEU A 262 17.30 4.34 -7.48
C LEU A 262 17.46 5.42 -6.41
N VAL A 263 16.82 5.26 -5.25
CA VAL A 263 17.03 6.16 -4.10
C VAL A 263 18.48 6.08 -3.62
N THR A 264 19.05 4.88 -3.49
CA THR A 264 20.45 4.70 -3.09
C THR A 264 21.40 5.44 -4.04
N ILE A 265 21.26 5.22 -5.35
CA ILE A 265 22.13 5.84 -6.35
C ILE A 265 21.99 7.36 -6.31
N THR A 266 20.77 7.87 -6.29
CA THR A 266 20.53 9.30 -6.39
C THR A 266 20.93 10.05 -5.12
N CYS A 267 20.62 9.51 -3.93
CA CYS A 267 21.08 10.06 -2.65
C CYS A 267 22.61 9.95 -2.51
N ALA A 268 23.25 8.86 -2.96
CA ALA A 268 24.71 8.74 -2.93
C ALA A 268 25.40 9.80 -3.80
N ILE A 269 24.89 10.03 -5.01
CA ILE A 269 25.41 11.07 -5.91
C ILE A 269 25.28 12.44 -5.23
N LEU A 270 24.09 12.78 -4.74
CA LEU A 270 23.86 14.07 -4.09
C LEU A 270 24.71 14.26 -2.84
N ASN A 271 24.78 13.26 -1.95
CA ASN A 271 25.58 13.36 -0.74
C ASN A 271 27.08 13.54 -1.06
N THR A 272 27.56 12.90 -2.12
CA THR A 272 28.94 13.08 -2.62
C THR A 272 29.18 14.48 -3.19
N LEU A 273 28.19 15.07 -3.86
CA LEU A 273 28.29 16.43 -4.41
C LEU A 273 28.23 17.50 -3.32
N ILE A 274 27.42 17.29 -2.28
CA ILE A 274 27.30 18.21 -1.14
C ILE A 274 28.54 18.07 -0.22
N GLY A 275 29.12 16.87 -0.12
CA GLY A 275 30.32 16.62 0.68
C GLY A 275 30.03 16.30 2.15
N GLU A 276 28.78 15.97 2.48
CA GLU A 276 28.27 15.78 3.85
C GLU A 276 28.21 14.30 4.26
N TRP A 277 29.14 13.47 3.75
CA TRP A 277 29.25 12.08 4.22
C TRP A 277 29.72 12.05 5.67
N CYS A 278 28.87 11.55 6.57
CA CYS A 278 29.15 11.45 8.00
C CYS A 278 28.94 10.02 8.46
N VAL A 279 30.03 9.29 8.69
CA VAL A 279 29.94 7.94 9.28
C VAL A 279 29.47 8.08 10.74
N PRO A 280 28.31 7.54 11.15
CA PRO A 280 27.88 7.63 12.53
C PRO A 280 28.86 6.86 13.42
N ILE A 281 29.61 7.58 14.25
CA ILE A 281 30.63 7.00 15.15
C ILE A 281 29.97 6.46 16.43
N ASP A 282 28.80 7.01 16.79
CA ASP A 282 28.06 6.63 17.99
C ASP A 282 27.09 5.45 17.74
N VAL A 283 27.04 4.51 18.67
CA VAL A 283 26.18 3.31 18.61
C VAL A 283 24.70 3.73 18.60
N THR A 284 24.34 4.80 19.29
CA THR A 284 22.97 5.31 19.30
C THR A 284 22.55 5.80 17.92
N GLN A 285 23.39 6.59 17.25
CA GLN A 285 23.13 7.07 15.89
C GLN A 285 23.07 5.91 14.87
N LEU A 286 23.91 4.89 15.06
CA LEU A 286 23.82 3.66 14.27
C LEU A 286 22.47 2.95 14.49
N CYS A 287 22.00 2.83 15.73
CA CYS A 287 20.68 2.26 16.03
C CYS A 287 19.53 3.04 15.36
N TYR A 288 19.61 4.37 15.32
CA TYR A 288 18.62 5.19 14.62
C TYR A 288 18.69 4.98 13.11
N ALA A 289 19.88 4.95 12.51
CA ALA A 289 20.06 4.64 11.09
C ALA A 289 19.50 3.25 10.70
N LEU A 290 19.71 2.23 11.56
CA LEU A 290 19.09 0.91 11.40
C LEU A 290 17.55 1.00 11.47
N GLY A 291 17.03 1.78 12.41
CA GLY A 291 15.59 2.06 12.56
C GLY A 291 14.98 2.71 11.33
N ILE A 292 15.66 3.70 10.73
CA ILE A 292 15.30 4.36 9.47
C ILE A 292 15.23 3.32 8.34
N GLY A 293 16.27 2.51 8.19
CA GLY A 293 16.35 1.49 7.14
C GLY A 293 15.24 0.43 7.23
N LEU A 294 15.06 -0.17 8.41
CA LEU A 294 14.06 -1.20 8.65
C LEU A 294 12.63 -0.67 8.51
N SER A 295 12.34 0.47 9.14
CA SER A 295 11.00 1.07 9.08
C SER A 295 10.67 1.53 7.67
N GLY A 296 11.64 2.07 6.94
CA GLY A 296 11.49 2.42 5.52
C GLY A 296 11.16 1.21 4.64
N PHE A 297 11.88 0.09 4.82
CA PHE A 297 11.61 -1.14 4.06
C PHE A 297 10.20 -1.67 4.32
N PHE A 298 9.85 -1.90 5.59
CA PHE A 298 8.53 -2.44 5.92
C PHE A 298 7.40 -1.48 5.54
N GLY A 299 7.61 -0.17 5.72
CA GLY A 299 6.68 0.86 5.30
C GLY A 299 6.35 0.76 3.80
N ILE A 300 7.37 0.81 2.93
CA ILE A 300 7.19 0.79 1.47
C ILE A 300 6.70 -0.58 0.99
N TYR A 301 7.22 -1.68 1.54
CA TYR A 301 6.80 -3.04 1.15
C TYR A 301 5.31 -3.28 1.44
N LEU A 302 4.85 -2.93 2.64
CA LEU A 302 3.45 -3.06 3.04
C LEU A 302 2.54 -2.09 2.27
N TYR A 303 3.03 -0.87 1.98
CA TYR A 303 2.34 0.08 1.11
C TYR A 303 2.06 -0.54 -0.28
N CYS A 304 3.08 -1.13 -0.91
CA CYS A 304 2.92 -1.79 -2.21
C CYS A 304 1.98 -3.01 -2.15
N LEU A 305 2.00 -3.77 -1.06
CA LEU A 305 1.07 -4.87 -0.84
C LEU A 305 -0.39 -4.38 -0.75
N SER A 306 -0.64 -3.27 -0.03
CA SER A 306 -1.99 -2.70 0.11
C SER A 306 -2.62 -2.34 -1.23
N LEU A 307 -1.85 -1.73 -2.13
CA LEU A 307 -2.28 -1.33 -3.47
C LEU A 307 -2.61 -2.50 -4.41
N LYS A 308 -2.35 -3.76 -4.03
CA LYS A 308 -2.85 -4.91 -4.80
C LYS A 308 -4.34 -5.11 -4.64
N THR A 309 -4.85 -4.92 -3.43
CA THR A 309 -6.24 -5.23 -3.08
C THR A 309 -7.10 -3.98 -3.02
N GLU A 310 -6.59 -2.91 -2.42
CA GLU A 310 -7.35 -1.68 -2.19
C GLU A 310 -7.17 -0.64 -3.30
N LYS A 311 -8.20 0.17 -3.53
CA LYS A 311 -8.20 1.29 -4.49
C LYS A 311 -7.16 2.34 -4.10
N ALA A 312 -6.59 3.03 -5.07
CA ALA A 312 -5.51 3.99 -4.82
C ALA A 312 -5.96 5.13 -3.88
N LEU A 313 -7.19 5.63 -4.06
CA LEU A 313 -7.78 6.65 -3.19
C LEU A 313 -7.89 6.17 -1.74
N VAL A 314 -8.45 4.98 -1.52
CA VAL A 314 -8.63 4.42 -0.17
C VAL A 314 -7.28 4.28 0.52
N VAL A 315 -6.28 3.73 -0.18
CA VAL A 315 -4.91 3.61 0.34
C VAL A 315 -4.34 4.98 0.71
N SER A 316 -4.45 5.97 -0.17
CA SER A 316 -3.90 7.32 0.07
C SER A 316 -4.55 8.03 1.27
N VAL A 317 -5.86 7.89 1.48
CA VAL A 317 -6.54 8.48 2.64
C VAL A 317 -6.16 7.73 3.91
N VAL A 318 -6.22 6.40 3.92
CA VAL A 318 -5.87 5.60 5.11
C VAL A 318 -4.40 5.81 5.50
N PHE A 319 -3.51 6.03 4.52
CA PHE A 319 -2.10 6.36 4.77
C PHE A 319 -1.89 7.60 5.63
N THR A 320 -2.81 8.57 5.59
CA THR A 320 -2.74 9.78 6.45
C THR A 320 -2.87 9.47 7.95
N THR A 321 -3.30 8.26 8.31
CA THR A 321 -3.23 7.78 9.71
C THR A 321 -1.80 7.76 10.25
N SER A 322 -0.78 7.67 9.38
CA SER A 322 0.63 7.79 9.77
C SER A 322 0.92 9.09 10.51
N ILE A 323 0.23 10.17 10.14
CA ILE A 323 0.35 11.48 10.77
C ILE A 323 -0.13 11.42 12.22
N PHE A 324 -1.32 10.85 12.46
CA PHE A 324 -1.85 10.63 13.80
C PHE A 324 -0.91 9.75 14.65
N MET A 325 -0.38 8.67 14.07
CA MET A 325 0.56 7.79 14.75
C MET A 325 1.88 8.50 15.09
N ALA A 326 2.37 9.37 14.20
CA ALA A 326 3.56 10.18 14.46
C ALA A 326 3.34 11.13 15.65
N TYR A 327 2.16 11.73 15.78
CA TYR A 327 1.81 12.56 16.94
C TYR A 327 1.78 11.77 18.26
N ILE A 328 1.29 10.52 18.22
CA ILE A 328 1.35 9.65 19.42
C ILE A 328 2.80 9.44 19.84
N PHE A 329 3.71 9.16 18.89
CA PHE A 329 5.12 9.01 19.21
C PHE A 329 5.77 10.33 19.64
N GLN A 330 5.40 11.45 19.03
CA GLN A 330 5.89 12.77 19.43
C GLN A 330 5.56 13.07 20.89
N PHE A 331 4.30 12.85 21.27
CA PHE A 331 3.86 12.99 22.65
C PHE A 331 4.59 12.02 23.60
N ALA A 332 4.73 10.75 23.20
CA ALA A 332 5.30 9.71 24.05
C ALA A 332 6.82 9.87 24.27
N ILE A 333 7.55 10.34 23.27
CA ILE A 333 9.02 10.38 23.27
C ILE A 333 9.53 11.79 23.60
N PHE A 334 8.94 12.82 23.01
CA PHE A 334 9.42 14.20 23.12
C PHE A 334 8.63 15.02 24.14
N HIS A 335 7.52 14.49 24.65
CA HIS A 335 6.63 15.17 25.60
C HIS A 335 6.08 16.52 25.07
N ASP A 336 6.02 16.66 23.74
CA ASP A 336 5.41 17.81 23.06
C ASP A 336 3.91 17.60 22.91
N TYR A 337 3.12 18.51 23.49
CA TYR A 337 1.66 18.41 23.49
C TYR A 337 1.07 19.11 22.26
N PRO A 338 0.12 18.46 21.54
CA PRO A 338 -0.59 19.15 20.47
C PRO A 338 -1.43 20.27 21.06
N ASP A 339 -1.37 21.45 20.43
CA ASP A 339 -2.30 22.52 20.72
C ASP A 339 -3.71 22.20 20.21
N LEU A 340 -4.70 23.01 20.59
CA LEU A 340 -6.11 22.77 20.28
C LEU A 340 -6.39 22.62 18.78
N ILE A 341 -5.69 23.39 17.92
CA ILE A 341 -5.89 23.35 16.47
C ILE A 341 -5.33 22.04 15.90
N SER A 342 -4.14 21.63 16.33
CA SER A 342 -3.53 20.35 15.95
C SER A 342 -4.39 19.16 16.42
N GLY A 343 -4.92 19.23 17.64
CA GLY A 343 -5.85 18.21 18.17
C GLY A 343 -7.13 18.09 17.35
N LEU A 344 -7.71 19.21 16.92
CA LEU A 344 -8.87 19.22 16.01
C LEU A 344 -8.51 18.61 14.64
N GLY A 345 -7.34 18.96 14.09
CA GLY A 345 -6.84 18.39 12.84
C GLY A 345 -6.77 16.86 12.87
N ILE A 346 -6.22 16.29 13.95
CA ILE A 346 -6.14 14.85 14.17
C ILE A 346 -7.54 14.20 14.17
N ILE A 347 -8.50 14.78 14.90
CA ILE A 347 -9.87 14.26 14.97
C ILE A 347 -10.51 14.25 13.57
N VAL A 348 -10.33 15.32 12.79
CA VAL A 348 -10.85 15.42 11.42
C VAL A 348 -10.22 14.37 10.49
N ILE A 349 -8.90 14.14 10.58
CA ILE A 349 -8.21 13.08 9.81
C ILE A 349 -8.81 11.71 10.14
N LEU A 350 -8.97 11.39 11.42
CA LEU A 350 -9.52 10.09 11.85
C LEU A 350 -10.97 9.90 11.40
N LEU A 351 -11.80 10.95 11.46
CA LEU A 351 -13.18 10.92 10.94
C LEU A 351 -13.22 10.68 9.43
N SER A 352 -12.32 11.31 8.68
CA SER A 352 -12.18 11.08 7.24
C SER A 352 -11.81 9.63 6.93
N VAL A 353 -10.79 9.09 7.60
CA VAL A 353 -10.35 7.71 7.42
C VAL A 353 -11.48 6.75 7.73
N PHE A 354 -12.15 6.92 8.88
CA PHE A 354 -13.30 6.12 9.26
C PHE A 354 -14.43 6.19 8.22
N GLY A 355 -14.71 7.39 7.71
CA GLY A 355 -15.70 7.62 6.67
C GLY A 355 -15.43 6.84 5.38
N VAL A 356 -14.20 6.92 4.86
CA VAL A 356 -13.79 6.16 3.65
C VAL A 356 -13.85 4.66 3.88
N LEU A 357 -13.44 4.17 5.05
CA LEU A 357 -13.54 2.75 5.37
C LEU A 357 -15.00 2.28 5.40
N MET A 358 -15.91 3.09 5.94
CA MET A 358 -17.35 2.77 5.95
C MET A 358 -17.97 2.80 4.56
N THR A 359 -17.57 3.74 3.68
CA THR A 359 -18.11 3.81 2.31
C THR A 359 -17.70 2.61 1.50
N ASP A 360 -16.43 2.21 1.62
CA ASP A 360 -15.92 1.02 0.94
C ASP A 360 -16.56 -0.26 1.49
N TRP A 361 -16.76 -0.35 2.82
CA TRP A 361 -17.51 -1.45 3.43
C TRP A 361 -18.95 -1.58 2.90
N ARG A 362 -19.69 -0.47 2.84
CA ARG A 362 -21.08 -0.47 2.33
C ARG A 362 -21.19 -0.86 0.87
N LYS A 363 -20.21 -0.49 0.02
CA LYS A 363 -20.21 -0.85 -1.41
C LYS A 363 -20.09 -2.36 -1.58
N ASP A 364 -19.20 -2.98 -0.83
CA ASP A 364 -18.97 -4.42 -0.94
C ASP A 364 -20.15 -5.23 -0.38
N SER A 365 -20.76 -4.79 0.73
CA SER A 365 -21.98 -5.44 1.25
C SER A 365 -23.11 -5.45 0.23
N LYS A 366 -23.30 -4.36 -0.53
CA LYS A 366 -24.32 -4.29 -1.58
C LYS A 366 -24.03 -5.21 -2.75
N LEU A 367 -22.75 -5.35 -3.15
CA LEU A 367 -22.34 -6.27 -4.19
C LEU A 367 -22.62 -7.72 -3.77
N THR A 368 -22.19 -8.13 -2.57
CA THR A 368 -22.44 -9.49 -2.04
C THR A 368 -23.94 -9.80 -1.98
N GLN A 369 -24.76 -8.85 -1.53
CA GLN A 369 -26.20 -9.03 -1.45
C GLN A 369 -26.84 -9.19 -2.85
N SER A 370 -26.36 -8.46 -3.86
CA SER A 370 -26.82 -8.58 -5.24
C SER A 370 -26.46 -9.94 -5.86
N TYR A 371 -25.27 -10.47 -5.57
CA TYR A 371 -24.89 -11.81 -6.04
C TYR A 371 -25.76 -12.90 -5.42
N ALA A 372 -26.03 -12.81 -4.11
CA ALA A 372 -26.89 -13.77 -3.40
C ALA A 372 -28.33 -13.77 -3.93
N THR A 373 -28.86 -12.61 -4.37
CA THR A 373 -30.21 -12.54 -4.95
C THR A 373 -30.27 -13.14 -6.35
N VAL A 374 -29.22 -12.94 -7.16
CA VAL A 374 -29.13 -13.55 -8.50
C VAL A 374 -29.04 -15.07 -8.39
N GLU A 375 -28.19 -15.58 -7.50
CA GLU A 375 -28.02 -17.02 -7.28
C GLU A 375 -29.34 -17.70 -6.85
N GLN A 376 -30.09 -17.06 -5.94
CA GLN A 376 -31.42 -17.53 -5.54
C GLN A 376 -32.43 -17.57 -6.70
N SER A 377 -32.38 -16.59 -7.61
CA SER A 377 -33.27 -16.53 -8.78
C SER A 377 -32.93 -17.53 -9.90
N THR A 378 -31.69 -18.00 -9.98
CA THR A 378 -31.28 -19.08 -10.90
C THR A 378 -31.61 -20.48 -10.40
N ILE A 379 -31.87 -20.63 -9.10
CA ILE A 379 -32.18 -21.92 -8.46
C ILE A 379 -33.71 -22.14 -8.38
N SER A 380 -34.51 -21.07 -8.46
CA SER A 380 -35.99 -21.10 -8.56
C SER A 380 -36.45 -21.19 -10.00
#